data_AF-A0A925BNM0-F1
#
_entry.id   AF-A0A925BNM0-F1
#
_cell.length_a   1.000
_cell.length_b   1.000
_cell.length_c   1.000
_cell.angle_alpha   90.00
_cell.angle_beta   90.00
_cell.angle_gamma   90.00
#
_symmetry.space_group_name_H-M   'P 1'
#
loop_
_entity.id
_entity.type
_entity.pdbx_description
1 polymer ?
#
loop_
_entity_poly.entity_id
_entity_poly.type
_entity_poly.pdbx_seq_one_letter_code
_entity_poly.pdbx_strand_id
1 'polypeptide(L)'
;MIARQLSFAIVILTLLTGQLFAADDPNPEATRQYAVAYGFQSKKLFAQAMPRWTEFLKAFPQDTRVPNAHYQLGVCQLNEKKLPEATATFKLILATYPQFKHLDGAQFNLGLTLFQTAHPSKQPNDFKAAAAEFANVPAKFAQSPLAADATYYQAESLYLAADKSNAIVAYQK
;
A
#
# COMPACT_ATOMS: atom_id res chain seq x y z
N MET A 1 -82.19 -7.25 -13.27
CA MET A 1 -82.33 -5.78 -13.04
C MET A 1 -80.99 -5.27 -12.52
N ILE A 2 -80.06 -4.95 -13.42
CA ILE A 2 -79.62 -3.58 -13.82
C ILE A 2 -79.10 -2.75 -12.64
N ALA A 3 -77.77 -2.59 -12.56
CA ALA A 3 -77.12 -1.27 -12.47
C ALA A 3 -75.62 -1.37 -12.82
N ARG A 4 -75.22 -0.58 -13.82
CA ARG A 4 -73.85 -0.30 -14.31
C ARG A 4 -73.02 0.46 -13.26
N GLN A 5 -71.70 0.27 -13.26
CA GLN A 5 -70.72 1.34 -13.46
C GLN A 5 -69.41 0.74 -14.03
N LEU A 6 -68.97 1.26 -15.16
CA LEU A 6 -67.60 1.12 -15.67
C LEU A 6 -66.70 2.07 -14.86
N SER A 7 -65.49 1.65 -14.52
CA SER A 7 -64.39 2.59 -14.25
C SER A 7 -63.06 1.97 -14.67
N PHE A 8 -62.34 2.77 -15.44
CA PHE A 8 -61.04 2.57 -16.07
C PHE A 8 -59.91 2.25 -15.08
N ALA A 9 -58.86 1.59 -15.62
CA ALA A 9 -57.42 1.73 -15.36
C ALA A 9 -56.94 1.94 -13.90
N ILE A 10 -55.92 1.24 -13.42
CA ILE A 10 -54.52 1.57 -13.73
C ILE A 10 -53.66 0.32 -13.52
N VAL A 11 -52.88 -0.02 -14.54
CA VAL A 11 -51.69 -0.86 -14.46
C VAL A 11 -50.64 -0.09 -13.66
N ILE A 12 -50.35 -0.47 -12.42
CA ILE A 12 -49.14 0.00 -11.73
C ILE A 12 -48.04 -1.02 -11.99
N LEU A 13 -47.39 -0.85 -13.13
CA LEU A 13 -46.06 -1.36 -13.42
C LEU A 13 -45.10 -0.63 -12.47
N THR A 14 -44.80 -1.23 -11.30
CA THR A 14 -43.76 -0.67 -10.42
C THR A 14 -42.41 -0.82 -11.12
N LEU A 15 -41.99 0.31 -11.70
CA LEU A 15 -40.68 0.52 -12.28
C LEU A 15 -39.58 0.09 -11.30
N LEU A 16 -38.66 -0.67 -11.88
CA LEU A 16 -37.33 -0.94 -11.37
C LEU A 16 -36.65 0.39 -10.97
N THR A 17 -36.53 0.66 -9.68
CA THR A 17 -35.45 1.52 -9.18
C THR A 17 -34.62 0.70 -8.22
N GLY A 18 -33.75 -0.13 -8.80
CA GLY A 18 -32.55 -0.58 -8.11
C GLY A 18 -31.65 0.63 -7.88
N GLN A 19 -31.99 1.46 -6.89
CA GLN A 19 -30.97 2.24 -6.21
C GLN A 19 -30.21 1.22 -5.38
N LEU A 20 -29.13 0.69 -5.96
CA LEU A 20 -27.98 0.34 -5.14
C LEU A 20 -27.73 1.60 -4.30
N PHE A 21 -28.03 1.53 -3.00
CA PHE A 21 -27.40 2.43 -2.06
C PHE A 21 -25.90 2.19 -2.26
N ALA A 22 -25.25 3.07 -3.03
CA ALA A 22 -23.82 3.27 -2.88
C ALA A 22 -23.67 3.50 -1.38
N ALA A 23 -23.05 2.53 -0.69
CA ALA A 23 -22.93 2.57 0.76
C ALA A 23 -22.55 4.00 1.15
N ASP A 24 -23.39 4.65 1.98
CA ASP A 24 -23.22 6.06 2.32
C ASP A 24 -21.78 6.27 2.75
N ASP A 25 -21.00 6.90 1.87
CA ASP A 25 -19.61 7.17 2.15
C ASP A 25 -19.59 8.18 3.28
N PRO A 26 -19.08 7.82 4.47
CA PRO A 26 -19.12 8.70 5.62
C PRO A 26 -18.31 9.98 5.38
N ASN A 27 -17.44 10.00 4.36
CA ASN A 27 -16.70 11.20 3.98
C ASN A 27 -16.43 11.27 2.46
N PRO A 28 -17.37 11.84 1.68
CA PRO A 28 -17.23 11.99 0.22
C PRO A 28 -16.03 12.84 -0.20
N GLU A 29 -15.62 13.81 0.62
CA GLU A 29 -14.43 14.61 0.34
C GLU A 29 -13.15 13.78 0.51
N ALA A 30 -13.05 12.98 1.57
CA ALA A 30 -11.93 12.06 1.75
C ALA A 30 -11.83 11.09 0.57
N THR A 31 -12.96 10.57 0.07
CA THR A 31 -12.97 9.71 -1.12
C THR A 31 -12.50 10.43 -2.37
N ARG A 32 -12.92 11.67 -2.61
CA ARG A 32 -12.40 12.46 -3.74
C ARG A 32 -10.90 12.68 -3.64
N GLN A 33 -10.39 13.12 -2.49
CA GLN A 33 -8.96 13.39 -2.31
C GLN A 33 -8.13 12.12 -2.46
N TYR A 34 -8.58 11.01 -1.86
CA TYR A 34 -7.95 9.70 -2.01
C TYR A 34 -7.90 9.28 -3.48
N ALA A 35 -9.01 9.41 -4.21
CA ALA A 35 -9.09 9.06 -5.63
C ALA A 35 -8.16 9.92 -6.50
N VAL A 36 -8.04 11.23 -6.21
CA VAL A 36 -7.11 12.12 -6.91
C VAL A 36 -5.66 11.68 -6.68
N ALA A 37 -5.27 11.42 -5.43
CA ALA A 37 -3.91 10.95 -5.10
C ALA A 37 -3.59 9.64 -5.82
N TYR A 38 -4.50 8.67 -5.76
CA TYR A 38 -4.39 7.40 -6.45
C TYR A 38 -4.29 7.56 -7.97
N GLY A 39 -5.09 8.45 -8.56
CA GLY A 39 -5.10 8.69 -10.01
C GLY A 39 -3.78 9.26 -10.56
N PHE A 40 -3.08 10.11 -9.79
CA PHE A 40 -1.71 10.51 -10.14
C PHE A 40 -0.75 9.34 -10.05
N GLN A 41 -0.81 8.56 -8.97
CA GLN A 41 0.09 7.44 -8.75
C GLN A 41 -0.10 6.32 -9.77
N SER A 42 -1.33 6.00 -10.17
CA SER A 42 -1.61 4.97 -11.19
C SER A 42 -1.03 5.34 -12.56
N LYS A 43 -0.83 6.64 -12.82
CA LYS A 43 -0.13 7.18 -13.99
C LYS A 43 1.39 7.27 -13.78
N LYS A 44 1.92 6.72 -12.69
CA LYS A 44 3.33 6.81 -12.25
C LYS A 44 3.83 8.24 -12.05
N LEU A 45 2.92 9.18 -11.82
CA LEU A 45 3.23 10.59 -11.54
C LEU A 45 3.49 10.76 -10.05
N PHE A 46 4.53 10.09 -9.53
CA PHE A 46 4.74 9.97 -8.08
C PHE A 46 5.01 11.32 -7.41
N ALA A 47 5.83 12.18 -8.01
CA ALA A 47 6.05 13.55 -7.54
C ALA A 47 4.73 14.36 -7.36
N GLN A 48 3.74 14.14 -8.23
CA GLN A 48 2.43 14.81 -8.15
C GLN A 48 1.47 14.11 -7.18
N ALA A 49 1.59 12.79 -7.02
CA ALA A 49 0.79 12.01 -6.09
C ALA A 49 1.18 12.28 -4.62
N MET A 50 2.48 12.41 -4.33
CA MET A 50 3.00 12.66 -2.98
C MET A 50 2.29 13.78 -2.21
N PRO A 51 2.18 15.02 -2.72
CA PRO A 51 1.50 16.09 -1.99
C PRO A 51 0.01 15.77 -1.75
N ARG A 52 -0.65 15.04 -2.65
CA ARG A 52 -2.06 14.63 -2.49
C ARG A 52 -2.23 13.59 -1.39
N TRP A 53 -1.30 12.64 -1.26
CA TRP A 53 -1.29 11.72 -0.12
C TRP A 53 -1.06 12.45 1.21
N THR A 54 -0.11 13.39 1.24
CA THR A 54 0.15 14.21 2.43
C THR A 54 -1.06 15.06 2.83
N GLU A 55 -1.75 15.67 1.85
CA GLU A 55 -2.99 16.43 2.07
C GLU A 55 -4.08 15.55 2.67
N PHE A 56 -4.33 14.36 2.09
CA PHE A 56 -5.31 13.41 2.61
C PHE A 56 -5.01 12.99 4.06
N LEU A 57 -3.76 12.64 4.35
CA LEU A 57 -3.32 12.22 5.69
C LEU A 57 -3.48 13.32 6.74
N LYS A 58 -3.30 14.58 6.33
CA LYS A 58 -3.50 15.76 7.20
C LYS A 58 -4.98 16.08 7.40
N ALA A 59 -5.78 16.02 6.35
CA ALA A 59 -7.19 16.39 6.39
C ALA A 59 -8.08 15.32 7.04
N PHE A 60 -7.71 14.04 6.90
CA PHE A 60 -8.53 12.90 7.33
C PHE A 60 -7.73 11.89 8.17
N PRO A 61 -7.12 12.30 9.30
CA PRO A 61 -6.23 11.44 10.09
C PRO A 61 -6.93 10.23 10.75
N GLN A 62 -8.27 10.22 10.78
CA GLN A 62 -9.09 9.13 11.32
C GLN A 62 -9.76 8.27 10.24
N ASP A 63 -9.51 8.56 8.95
CA ASP A 63 -10.10 7.76 7.87
C ASP A 63 -9.50 6.35 7.87
N THR A 64 -10.35 5.34 7.66
CA THR A 64 -9.96 3.93 7.63
C THR A 64 -8.87 3.60 6.60
N ARG A 65 -8.68 4.45 5.58
CA ARG A 65 -7.67 4.30 4.53
C ARG A 65 -6.33 4.91 4.89
N VAL A 66 -6.18 5.59 6.04
CA VAL A 66 -4.92 6.21 6.49
C VAL A 66 -3.71 5.26 6.42
N PRO A 67 -3.77 4.00 6.89
CA PRO A 67 -2.65 3.07 6.76
C PRO A 67 -2.25 2.84 5.28
N ASN A 68 -3.24 2.74 4.39
CA ASN A 68 -2.98 2.60 2.97
C ASN A 68 -2.44 3.89 2.35
N ALA A 69 -2.96 5.06 2.71
CA ALA A 69 -2.44 6.34 2.23
C ALA A 69 -0.97 6.56 2.63
N HIS A 70 -0.57 6.17 3.86
CA HIS A 70 0.84 6.14 4.24
C HIS A 70 1.64 5.16 3.38
N TYR A 71 1.12 3.95 3.13
CA TYR A 71 1.80 2.97 2.28
C TYR A 71 2.04 3.52 0.86
N GLN A 72 1.03 4.15 0.27
CA GLN A 72 1.11 4.75 -1.05
C GLN A 72 2.08 5.94 -1.09
N LEU A 73 2.08 6.79 -0.05
CA LEU A 73 3.07 7.85 0.10
C LEU A 73 4.50 7.29 0.15
N GLY A 74 4.73 6.22 0.91
CA GLY A 74 6.03 5.54 0.98
C GLY A 74 6.47 4.98 -0.37
N VAL A 75 5.55 4.38 -1.12
CA VAL A 75 5.82 3.88 -2.49
C VAL A 75 6.19 5.04 -3.41
N CYS A 76 5.47 6.16 -3.35
CA CYS A 76 5.82 7.35 -4.14
C CYS A 76 7.21 7.88 -3.76
N GLN A 77 7.53 8.00 -2.48
CA GLN A 77 8.83 8.46 -1.99
C GLN A 77 9.97 7.55 -2.48
N LEU A 78 9.79 6.23 -2.44
CA LEU A 78 10.76 5.26 -2.94
C LEU A 78 11.00 5.41 -4.45
N ASN A 79 9.94 5.58 -5.24
CA ASN A 79 10.05 5.78 -6.69
C ASN A 79 10.76 7.09 -7.04
N GLU A 80 10.52 8.15 -6.28
CA GLU A 80 11.18 9.46 -6.41
C GLU A 80 12.57 9.53 -5.76
N LYS A 81 13.11 8.39 -5.31
CA LYS A 81 14.43 8.29 -4.63
C LYS A 81 14.57 9.15 -3.38
N LYS A 82 13.45 9.48 -2.73
CA LYS A 82 13.38 10.14 -1.42
C LYS A 82 13.53 9.10 -0.31
N LEU A 83 14.71 8.50 -0.26
CA LEU A 83 14.98 7.32 0.56
C LEU A 83 14.85 7.57 2.08
N PRO A 84 15.29 8.72 2.63
CA PRO A 84 15.07 9.03 4.04
C PRO A 84 13.57 9.10 4.40
N GLU A 85 12.77 9.76 3.56
CA GLU A 85 11.33 9.88 3.77
C GLU A 85 10.62 8.54 3.61
N ALA A 86 10.96 7.75 2.59
CA ALA A 86 10.41 6.40 2.41
C ALA A 86 10.72 5.50 3.62
N THR A 87 11.95 5.56 4.13
CA THR A 87 12.36 4.82 5.34
C THR A 87 11.50 5.19 6.54
N ALA A 88 11.32 6.49 6.78
CA ALA A 88 10.49 6.98 7.89
C ALA A 88 9.02 6.53 7.74
N THR A 89 8.47 6.63 6.53
CA THR A 89 7.08 6.25 6.25
C THR A 89 6.84 4.75 6.44
N PHE A 90 7.70 3.88 5.92
CA PHE A 90 7.53 2.43 6.09
C PHE A 90 7.72 1.99 7.55
N LYS A 91 8.69 2.58 8.27
CA LYS A 91 8.85 2.34 9.72
C LYS A 91 7.62 2.78 10.51
N LEU A 92 7.02 3.92 10.18
CA LEU A 92 5.78 4.39 10.80
C LEU A 92 4.66 3.36 10.62
N ILE A 93 4.49 2.82 9.41
CA ILE A 93 3.44 1.82 9.13
C ILE A 93 3.63 0.56 9.98
N LEU A 94 4.85 0.02 10.00
CA LEU A 94 5.19 -1.18 10.76
C LEU A 94 5.00 -1.00 12.27
N ALA A 95 5.20 0.22 12.79
CA ALA A 95 5.03 0.54 14.20
C ALA A 95 3.58 0.86 14.59
N THR A 96 2.83 1.52 13.71
CA THR A 96 1.54 2.15 14.06
C THR A 96 0.34 1.33 13.61
N TYR A 97 0.47 0.54 12.55
CA TYR A 97 -0.66 -0.17 11.93
C TYR A 97 -0.45 -1.69 11.89
N PRO A 98 -0.34 -2.38 13.04
CA PRO A 98 -0.05 -3.82 13.10
C PRO A 98 -1.13 -4.73 12.48
N GLN A 99 -2.31 -4.19 12.17
CA GLN A 99 -3.40 -4.89 11.47
C GLN A 99 -3.50 -4.53 9.99
N PHE A 100 -2.58 -3.72 9.46
CA PHE A 100 -2.62 -3.32 8.05
C PHE A 100 -2.35 -4.52 7.13
N LYS A 101 -3.24 -4.74 6.17
CA LYS A 101 -3.18 -5.91 5.27
C LYS A 101 -1.97 -5.99 4.34
N HIS A 102 -1.17 -4.91 4.23
CA HIS A 102 0.03 -4.86 3.38
C HIS A 102 1.30 -4.61 4.21
N LEU A 103 1.36 -5.12 5.44
CA LEU A 103 2.57 -5.05 6.26
C LEU A 103 3.76 -5.79 5.63
N ASP A 104 3.51 -6.87 4.90
CA ASP A 104 4.51 -7.58 4.11
C ASP A 104 5.13 -6.68 3.03
N GLY A 105 4.28 -5.96 2.27
CA GLY A 105 4.72 -4.96 1.30
C GLY A 105 5.47 -3.80 1.95
N ALA A 106 5.04 -3.33 3.12
CA ALA A 106 5.72 -2.25 3.84
C ALA A 106 7.11 -2.70 4.33
N GLN A 107 7.21 -3.91 4.86
CA GLN A 107 8.45 -4.55 5.31
C GLN A 107 9.41 -4.76 4.14
N PHE A 108 8.91 -5.26 3.01
CA PHE A 108 9.69 -5.45 1.79
C PHE A 108 10.20 -4.13 1.21
N ASN A 109 9.33 -3.12 1.11
CA ASN A 109 9.71 -1.80 0.60
C ASN A 109 10.68 -1.06 1.54
N LEU A 110 10.63 -1.30 2.85
CA LEU A 110 11.67 -0.82 3.77
C LEU A 110 13.02 -1.47 3.43
N GLY A 111 13.06 -2.78 3.20
CA GLY A 111 14.24 -3.50 2.70
C GLY A 111 14.77 -2.89 1.40
N LEU A 112 13.92 -2.68 0.39
CA LEU A 112 14.31 -2.04 -0.87
C LEU A 112 14.85 -0.63 -0.68
N THR A 113 14.24 0.15 0.23
CA THR A 113 14.69 1.51 0.53
C THR A 113 16.09 1.50 1.14
N LEU A 114 16.34 0.62 2.11
CA LEU A 114 17.65 0.46 2.74
C LEU A 114 18.70 -0.08 1.76
N PHE A 115 18.31 -1.03 0.90
CA PHE A 115 19.17 -1.57 -0.15
C PHE A 115 19.61 -0.48 -1.12
N GLN A 116 18.69 0.39 -1.57
CA GLN A 116 19.02 1.54 -2.42
C GLN A 116 19.87 2.57 -1.68
N THR A 117 19.66 2.75 -0.38
CA THR A 117 20.46 3.67 0.46
C THR A 117 21.89 3.17 0.65
N ALA A 118 22.09 1.85 0.71
CA ALA A 118 23.40 1.22 0.85
C ALA A 118 24.25 1.26 -0.43
N HIS A 119 23.64 1.42 -1.61
CA HIS A 119 24.35 1.39 -2.89
C HIS A 119 25.43 2.47 -3.04
N PRO A 120 25.17 3.76 -2.71
CA PRO A 120 26.19 4.80 -2.78
C PRO A 120 27.33 4.62 -1.79
N SER A 121 27.04 4.17 -0.55
CA SER A 121 28.04 4.00 0.50
C SER A 121 28.89 2.74 0.30
N LYS A 122 28.29 1.70 -0.29
CA LYS A 122 28.85 0.35 -0.43
C LYS A 122 29.34 -0.26 0.88
N GLN A 123 28.81 0.21 2.01
CA GLN A 123 29.26 -0.26 3.31
C GLN A 123 28.58 -1.59 3.66
N PRO A 124 29.33 -2.61 4.10
CA PRO A 124 28.75 -3.90 4.44
C PRO A 124 27.63 -3.84 5.48
N ASN A 125 27.74 -2.94 6.46
CA ASN A 125 26.73 -2.80 7.51
C ASN A 125 25.40 -2.24 6.99
N ASP A 126 25.43 -1.39 5.97
CA ASP A 126 24.22 -0.82 5.37
C ASP A 126 23.44 -1.90 4.60
N PHE A 127 24.16 -2.76 3.88
CA PHE A 127 23.56 -3.92 3.23
C PHE A 127 23.05 -4.97 4.23
N LYS A 128 23.72 -5.16 5.38
CA LYS A 128 23.19 -6.03 6.45
C LYS A 128 21.87 -5.52 7.01
N ALA A 129 21.69 -4.20 7.12
CA ALA A 129 20.42 -3.64 7.55
C ALA A 129 19.30 -3.95 6.53
N ALA A 130 19.57 -3.82 5.23
CA ALA A 130 18.62 -4.22 4.19
C ALA A 130 18.30 -5.72 4.25
N ALA A 131 19.31 -6.57 4.39
CA ALA A 131 19.15 -8.03 4.52
C ALA A 131 18.23 -8.41 5.69
N ALA A 132 18.37 -7.74 6.83
CA ALA A 132 17.53 -7.99 8.00
C ALA A 132 16.05 -7.66 7.73
N GLU A 133 15.77 -6.54 7.05
CA GLU A 133 14.38 -6.18 6.73
C GLU A 133 13.76 -7.09 5.67
N PHE A 134 14.54 -7.60 4.72
CA PHE A 134 14.07 -8.62 3.79
C PHE A 134 13.80 -9.96 4.48
N ALA A 135 14.69 -10.40 5.39
CA ALA A 135 14.51 -11.63 6.16
C ALA A 135 13.22 -11.63 7.01
N ASN A 136 12.78 -10.44 7.45
CA ASN A 136 11.54 -10.27 8.20
C ASN A 136 10.29 -10.63 7.38
N VAL A 137 10.32 -10.55 6.05
CA VAL A 137 9.14 -10.81 5.20
C VAL A 137 8.70 -12.27 5.31
N PRO A 138 9.50 -13.28 4.92
CA PRO A 138 9.10 -14.68 5.07
C PRO A 138 8.99 -15.11 6.54
N ALA A 139 9.72 -14.48 7.46
CA ALA A 139 9.67 -14.82 8.89
C ALA A 139 8.36 -14.40 9.57
N LYS A 140 7.80 -13.24 9.21
CA LYS A 140 6.56 -12.70 9.81
C LYS A 140 5.33 -12.96 8.95
N PHE A 141 5.50 -13.12 7.65
CA PHE A 141 4.43 -13.26 6.66
C PHE A 141 4.69 -14.49 5.77
N ALA A 142 4.64 -15.68 6.38
CA ALA A 142 5.02 -16.94 5.72
C ALA A 142 4.26 -17.26 4.41
N GLN A 143 3.06 -16.71 4.23
CA GLN A 143 2.25 -16.88 3.02
C GLN A 143 2.31 -15.67 2.06
N SER A 144 3.19 -14.69 2.33
CA SER A 144 3.31 -13.50 1.49
C SER A 144 3.78 -13.89 0.08
N PRO A 145 3.17 -13.35 -0.99
CA PRO A 145 3.67 -13.54 -2.34
C PRO A 145 5.05 -12.88 -2.55
N LEU A 146 5.48 -12.00 -1.64
CA LEU A 146 6.78 -11.34 -1.67
C LEU A 146 7.89 -12.17 -1.00
N ALA A 147 7.58 -13.34 -0.42
CA ALA A 147 8.54 -14.14 0.33
C ALA A 147 9.76 -14.52 -0.52
N ALA A 148 9.54 -15.01 -1.75
CA ALA A 148 10.62 -15.39 -2.65
C ALA A 148 11.48 -14.18 -3.07
N ASP A 149 10.84 -13.07 -3.48
CA ASP A 149 11.54 -11.84 -3.84
C ASP A 149 12.35 -11.31 -2.65
N ALA A 150 11.78 -11.32 -1.45
CA ALA A 150 12.46 -10.91 -0.23
C ALA A 150 13.66 -11.80 0.07
N THR A 151 13.53 -13.12 -0.05
CA THR A 151 14.66 -14.06 0.13
C THR A 151 15.77 -13.83 -0.89
N TYR A 152 15.43 -13.56 -2.15
CA TYR A 152 16.39 -13.16 -3.16
C TYR A 152 17.13 -11.87 -2.77
N TYR A 153 16.39 -10.81 -2.44
CA TYR A 153 17.02 -9.54 -2.05
C TYR A 153 17.79 -9.61 -0.73
N GLN A 154 17.39 -10.48 0.20
CA GLN A 154 18.17 -10.80 1.40
C GLN A 154 19.53 -11.38 0.99
N ALA A 155 19.55 -12.37 0.09
CA ALA A 155 20.76 -13.00 -0.38
C ALA A 155 21.68 -12.00 -1.12
N GLU A 156 21.13 -11.18 -2.01
CA GLU A 156 21.87 -10.11 -2.71
C GLU A 156 22.47 -9.10 -1.72
N SER A 157 21.69 -8.70 -0.72
CA SER A 157 22.17 -7.80 0.34
C SER A 157 23.31 -8.44 1.15
N LEU A 158 23.20 -9.72 1.50
CA LEU A 158 24.27 -10.44 2.22
C LEU A 158 25.54 -10.60 1.36
N TYR A 159 25.37 -10.86 0.07
CA TYR A 159 26.47 -10.95 -0.87
C TYR A 159 27.23 -9.62 -0.98
N LEU A 160 26.50 -8.50 -1.12
CA LEU A 160 27.07 -7.15 -1.15
C LEU A 160 27.67 -6.74 0.20
N ALA A 161 27.19 -7.32 1.30
CA ALA A 161 27.81 -7.20 2.62
C ALA A 161 29.06 -8.07 2.84
N ALA A 162 29.53 -8.77 1.80
CA ALA A 162 30.61 -9.76 1.87
C ALA A 162 30.33 -10.96 2.81
N ASP A 163 29.08 -11.14 3.26
CA ASP A 163 28.63 -12.30 4.04
C ASP A 163 28.17 -13.42 3.11
N LYS A 164 29.14 -13.97 2.37
CA LYS A 164 28.88 -14.97 1.33
C LYS A 164 28.29 -16.27 1.90
N SER A 165 28.67 -16.64 3.13
CA SER A 165 28.13 -17.82 3.81
C SER A 165 26.62 -17.74 3.98
N ASN A 166 26.12 -16.62 4.53
CA ASN A 166 24.68 -16.45 4.72
C ASN A 166 23.97 -16.16 3.40
N ALA A 167 24.64 -15.52 2.42
CA ALA A 167 24.08 -15.32 1.09
C ALA A 167 23.76 -16.65 0.39
N ILE A 168 24.68 -17.63 0.42
CA ILE A 168 24.47 -18.96 -0.16
C ILE A 168 23.27 -19.65 0.49
N VAL A 169 23.16 -19.61 1.81
CA VAL A 169 22.02 -20.19 2.54
C VAL A 169 20.70 -19.54 2.12
N ALA A 170 20.69 -18.21 1.90
CA ALA A 170 19.51 -17.51 1.45
C ALA A 170 19.14 -17.84 -0.01
N TYR A 171 20.10 -17.97 -0.94
CA TYR A 171 19.82 -18.35 -2.33
C TYR A 171 19.27 -19.77 -2.51
N GLN A 172 19.45 -20.65 -1.53
CA GLN A 172 19.01 -22.05 -1.57
C GLN A 172 17.59 -22.27 -1.06
N LYS A 173 16.95 -21.24 -0.52
CA LYS A 173 15.56 -21.28 -0.04
C LYS A 173 14.61 -20.89 -1.16
#